data_AF-A0A6A0AVU3-F1
#
_entry.id   AF-A0A6A0AVU3-F1
#
_cell.length_a   1.000
_cell.length_b   1.000
_cell.length_c   1.000
_cell.angle_alpha   90.00
_cell.angle_beta   90.00
_cell.angle_gamma   90.00
#
_symmetry.space_group_name_H-M   'P 1'
#
loop_
_entity.id
_entity.type
_entity.pdbx_description
1 polymer ?
#
loop_
_entity_poly.entity_id
_entity_poly.type
_entity_poly.pdbx_seq_one_letter_code
_entity_poly.pdbx_strand_id
1 'polypeptide(L)'
;MVPWRIPGQLPPRLAIRWLRGRAHRLANALDPTPGVGPLPPECLHLASVESPNPGNIFRKWAMDMHHQGKQMNALANGRSISINAGGPDRIFGLADTDLFLSLTCRPMMLDFVTEWRLSEADYAAA
;
A
#
# COMPACT_ATOMS: atom_id res chain seq x y z
N MET A 1 1.30 -31.45 -8.49
CA MET A 1 0.09 -30.73 -8.06
C MET A 1 0.29 -29.25 -8.38
N VAL A 2 -0.28 -28.78 -9.49
CA VAL A 2 -0.07 -27.40 -9.97
C VAL A 2 -1.07 -26.49 -9.24
N PRO A 3 -0.63 -25.44 -8.52
CA PRO A 3 -1.57 -24.53 -7.89
C PRO A 3 -2.30 -23.79 -9.01
N TRP A 4 -3.63 -23.86 -8.95
CA TRP A 4 -4.54 -23.17 -9.85
C TRP A 4 -4.10 -21.72 -10.01
N ARG A 5 -3.94 -21.28 -11.26
CA ARG A 5 -3.71 -19.89 -11.60
C ARG A 5 -5.10 -19.31 -11.86
N ILE A 6 -5.63 -18.45 -10.97
CA ILE A 6 -6.89 -17.76 -11.25
C ILE A 6 -6.63 -16.83 -12.45
N PRO A 7 -7.31 -17.02 -13.59
CA PRO A 7 -7.23 -16.10 -14.71
C PRO A 7 -7.60 -14.69 -14.24
N GLY A 8 -6.82 -13.67 -14.61
CA GLY A 8 -7.09 -12.27 -14.23
C GLY A 8 -6.50 -11.80 -12.90
N GLN A 9 -5.91 -12.68 -12.09
CA GLN A 9 -5.23 -12.25 -10.86
C GLN A 9 -3.75 -11.88 -11.11
N LEU A 10 -3.32 -10.74 -10.57
CA LEU A 10 -1.91 -10.35 -10.49
C LEU A 10 -1.11 -11.45 -9.76
N PRO A 11 0.01 -11.96 -10.32
CA PRO A 11 0.82 -12.97 -9.64
C PRO A 11 1.19 -12.50 -8.22
N PRO A 12 1.14 -13.36 -7.18
CA PRO A 12 1.42 -12.96 -5.79
C PRO A 12 2.72 -12.17 -5.62
N ARG A 13 3.78 -12.55 -6.34
CA ARG A 13 5.06 -11.82 -6.37
C ARG A 13 4.93 -10.39 -6.87
N LEU A 14 4.14 -10.16 -7.91
CA LEU A 14 3.94 -8.84 -8.49
C LEU A 14 3.02 -7.99 -7.59
N ALA A 15 2.01 -8.60 -6.96
CA ALA A 15 1.18 -7.94 -5.94
C ALA A 15 2.02 -7.47 -4.73
N ILE A 16 2.90 -8.33 -4.20
CA ILE A 16 3.82 -7.95 -3.11
C ILE A 16 4.79 -6.86 -3.56
N ARG A 17 5.36 -6.96 -4.77
CA ARG A 17 6.24 -5.90 -5.30
C ARG A 17 5.51 -4.55 -5.40
N TRP A 18 4.26 -4.56 -5.86
CA TRP A 18 3.44 -3.35 -5.92
C TRP A 18 3.15 -2.79 -4.52
N LEU A 19 2.75 -3.66 -3.58
CA LEU A 19 2.52 -3.26 -2.18
C LEU A 19 3.79 -2.67 -1.55
N ARG A 20 4.97 -3.24 -1.82
CA ARG A 20 6.26 -2.70 -1.37
C ARG A 20 6.49 -1.28 -1.88
N GLY A 21 6.22 -1.02 -3.16
CA GLY A 21 6.27 0.33 -3.72
C GLY A 21 5.27 1.29 -3.06
N ARG A 22 4.05 0.83 -2.77
CA ARG A 22 3.05 1.62 -2.06
C ARG A 22 3.45 1.93 -0.62
N ALA A 23 4.00 0.95 0.10
CA ALA A 23 4.50 1.15 1.45
C ALA A 23 5.65 2.17 1.49
N HIS A 24 6.60 2.13 0.53
CA HIS A 24 7.64 3.15 0.43
C HIS A 24 7.06 4.54 0.14
N ARG A 25 6.11 4.65 -0.78
CA ARG A 25 5.45 5.93 -1.08
C ARG A 25 4.75 6.50 0.16
N LEU A 26 4.02 5.66 0.90
CA LEU A 26 3.32 6.07 2.12
C LEU A 26 4.31 6.43 3.22
N ALA A 27 5.37 5.64 3.41
CA ALA A 27 6.44 5.94 4.36
C ALA A 27 7.09 7.31 4.09
N ASN A 28 7.39 7.62 2.83
CA ASN A 28 8.00 8.90 2.47
C ASN A 28 7.03 10.09 2.60
N ALA A 29 5.72 9.86 2.50
CA ALA A 29 4.72 10.89 2.73
C ALA A 29 4.50 11.17 4.22
N LEU A 30 4.54 10.13 5.05
CA LEU A 30 4.33 10.21 6.51
C LEU A 30 5.58 10.65 7.28
N ASP A 31 6.76 10.29 6.78
CA ASP A 31 8.06 10.54 7.40
C ASP A 31 9.06 10.98 6.31
N PRO A 32 8.88 12.21 5.77
CA PRO A 32 9.71 12.74 4.70
C PRO A 32 11.11 13.09 5.21
N THR A 33 12.12 12.86 4.36
CA THR A 33 13.48 13.34 4.64
C THR A 33 13.54 14.86 4.38
N PRO A 34 13.98 15.68 5.35
CA PRO A 34 14.13 17.12 5.15
C PRO A 34 15.01 17.44 3.94
N GLY A 35 14.58 18.40 3.13
CA GLY A 35 15.28 18.79 1.90
C GLY A 35 15.12 17.81 0.72
N VAL A 36 14.33 16.74 0.87
CA VAL A 36 14.02 15.79 -0.20
C VAL A 36 12.52 15.82 -0.49
N GLY A 37 12.17 16.07 -1.75
CA GLY A 37 10.78 16.05 -2.23
C GLY A 37 10.15 17.44 -2.36
N PRO A 38 8.82 17.53 -2.48
CA PRO A 38 8.13 18.76 -2.87
C PRO A 38 7.88 19.73 -1.71
N LEU A 39 8.14 19.31 -0.46
CA LEU A 39 7.87 20.12 0.73
C LEU A 39 9.04 21.10 0.97
N PRO A 40 8.77 22.41 1.19
CA PRO A 40 9.80 23.35 1.61
C PRO A 40 10.47 22.88 2.91
N PRO A 41 11.80 23.03 3.06
CA PRO A 41 12.51 22.57 4.26
C PRO A 41 11.94 23.13 5.56
N GLU A 42 11.44 24.37 5.52
CA GLU A 42 10.94 25.10 6.69
C GLU A 42 9.57 24.62 7.18
N CYS A 43 8.87 23.81 6.38
CA CYS A 43 7.58 23.22 6.75
C CYS A 43 7.70 21.87 7.48
N LEU A 44 8.93 21.35 7.63
CA LEU A 44 9.20 20.08 8.30
C LEU A 44 9.83 20.32 9.65
N HIS A 45 9.25 19.71 10.68
CA HIS A 45 9.80 19.71 12.03
C HIS A 45 10.26 18.29 12.39
N LEU A 46 11.42 18.19 13.04
CA LEU A 46 11.90 16.91 13.54
C LEU A 46 10.97 16.44 14.66
N ALA A 47 10.36 15.27 14.48
CA ALA A 47 9.61 14.61 15.54
C ALA A 47 10.55 14.09 16.64
N SER A 48 10.03 13.98 17.88
CA SER A 48 10.77 13.33 18.97
C SER A 48 11.01 11.86 18.64
N VAL A 49 12.09 11.28 19.17
CA VAL A 49 12.39 9.84 19.04
C VAL A 49 11.27 8.97 19.64
N GLU A 50 10.55 9.50 20.61
CA GLU A 50 9.43 8.84 21.29
C GLU A 50 8.10 9.00 20.53
N SER A 51 8.05 9.89 19.54
CA SER A 51 6.84 10.11 18.75
C SER A 51 6.50 8.88 17.90
N PRO A 52 5.22 8.51 17.78
CA PRO A 52 4.78 7.46 16.86
C PRO A 52 5.22 7.78 15.43
N ASN A 53 5.81 6.78 14.77
CA ASN A 53 6.26 6.91 13.38
C ASN A 53 5.64 5.81 12.52
N PRO A 54 4.40 6.00 12.04
CA PRO A 54 3.75 5.03 11.14
C PRO A 54 4.51 4.86 9.82
N GLY A 55 5.23 5.89 9.36
CA GLY A 55 6.09 5.79 8.17
C GLY A 55 7.21 4.76 8.34
N ASN A 56 7.85 4.72 9.51
CA ASN A 56 8.88 3.74 9.84
C ASN A 56 8.33 2.31 9.90
N ILE A 57 7.08 2.11 10.34
CA ILE A 57 6.43 0.78 10.31
C ILE A 57 6.34 0.26 8.86
N PHE A 58 5.85 1.10 7.93
CA PHE A 58 5.81 0.74 6.52
C PHE A 58 7.20 0.52 5.91
N ARG A 59 8.20 1.34 6.30
CA ARG A 59 9.58 1.20 5.86
C ARG A 59 10.20 -0.13 6.33
N LYS A 60 10.00 -0.49 7.59
CA LYS A 60 10.43 -1.78 8.17
C LYS A 60 9.79 -2.95 7.44
N TRP A 61 8.47 -2.93 7.25
CA TRP A 61 7.78 -3.98 6.49
C TRP A 61 8.32 -4.10 5.05
N ALA A 62 8.57 -2.97 4.38
CA ALA A 62 9.08 -2.96 3.01
C ALA A 62 10.50 -3.57 2.89
N MET A 63 11.28 -3.56 3.97
CA MET A 63 12.59 -4.22 4.05
C MET A 63 12.54 -5.67 4.55
N ASP A 64 11.44 -6.08 5.19
CA ASP A 64 11.25 -7.43 5.72
C ASP A 64 10.82 -8.43 4.63
N MET A 65 11.80 -8.94 3.90
CA MET A 65 11.59 -9.93 2.83
C MET A 65 11.01 -11.26 3.36
N HIS A 66 11.29 -11.61 4.62
CA HIS A 66 10.78 -12.84 5.22
C HIS A 66 9.26 -12.74 5.45
N HIS A 67 8.79 -11.63 6.03
CA HIS A 67 7.38 -11.37 6.23
C HIS A 67 6.63 -11.21 4.90
N GLN A 68 7.25 -10.53 3.92
CA GLN A 68 6.73 -10.45 2.55
C GLN A 68 6.56 -11.84 1.91
N GLY A 69 7.50 -12.76 2.15
CA GLY A 69 7.40 -14.15 1.70
C GLY A 69 6.19 -14.89 2.29
N LYS A 70 5.92 -14.71 3.59
CA LYS A 70 4.72 -15.28 4.25
C LYS A 70 3.44 -14.73 3.64
N GLN A 71 3.40 -13.41 3.39
CA GLN A 71 2.24 -12.75 2.79
C GLN A 71 2.05 -13.12 1.31
N MET A 72 3.13 -13.32 0.56
CA MET A 72 3.09 -13.85 -0.80
C MET A 72 2.45 -15.24 -0.82
N ASN A 73 2.85 -16.11 0.11
CA ASN A 73 2.25 -17.44 0.26
C ASN A 73 0.77 -17.34 0.66
N ALA A 74 0.39 -16.38 1.50
CA ALA A 74 -1.01 -16.16 1.84
C ALA A 74 -1.85 -15.75 0.61
N LEU A 75 -1.35 -14.82 -0.21
CA LEU A 75 -1.99 -14.42 -1.46
C LEU A 75 -2.09 -15.57 -2.48
N ALA A 76 -1.05 -16.40 -2.59
CA ALA A 76 -1.04 -17.58 -3.46
C ALA A 76 -2.11 -18.61 -3.06
N ASN A 77 -2.50 -18.63 -1.79
CA ASN A 77 -3.58 -19.48 -1.26
C ASN A 77 -4.94 -18.76 -1.23
N GLY A 78 -5.10 -17.65 -1.96
CA GLY A 78 -6.36 -16.91 -2.03
C GLY A 78 -6.71 -16.10 -0.78
N ARG A 79 -5.79 -15.92 0.18
CA ARG A 79 -6.04 -15.15 1.41
C ARG A 79 -5.66 -13.69 1.23
N SER A 80 -6.46 -12.79 1.78
CA SER A 80 -6.11 -11.36 1.87
C SER A 80 -4.97 -11.11 2.84
N ILE A 81 -4.23 -10.03 2.62
CA ILE A 81 -3.18 -9.55 3.53
C ILE A 81 -3.38 -8.07 3.84
N SER A 82 -2.86 -7.64 4.99
CA SER A 82 -2.86 -6.23 5.41
C SER A 82 -1.54 -5.89 6.09
N ILE A 83 -1.07 -4.66 5.89
CA ILE A 83 -0.05 -4.03 6.71
C ILE A 83 -0.71 -2.87 7.42
N ASN A 84 -0.65 -2.89 8.75
CA ASN A 84 -1.26 -1.87 9.58
C ASN A 84 -0.16 -1.08 10.27
N ALA A 85 -0.32 0.23 10.29
CA ALA A 85 0.52 1.15 11.04
C ALA A 85 -0.40 2.11 11.78
N GLY A 86 -0.01 2.50 12.97
CA GLY A 86 -0.80 3.45 13.75
C GLY A 86 -0.10 3.85 15.02
N GLY A 87 -0.74 4.78 15.72
CA GLY A 87 -0.29 5.33 16.98
C GLY A 87 -0.98 6.66 17.24
N PRO A 88 -0.73 7.25 18.41
CA PRO A 88 -1.24 8.56 18.73
C PRO A 88 -0.72 9.59 17.72
N ASP A 89 -1.62 10.43 17.25
CA ASP A 89 -1.37 11.54 16.35
C ASP A 89 -2.06 12.79 16.91
N ARG A 90 -1.58 13.96 16.51
CA ARG A 90 -2.09 15.25 16.99
C ARG A 90 -2.63 16.05 15.82
N ILE A 91 -3.94 16.24 15.78
CA ILE A 91 -4.59 17.06 14.75
C ILE A 91 -4.34 18.53 15.11
N PHE A 92 -3.38 19.18 14.45
CA PHE A 92 -3.14 20.64 14.52
C PHE A 92 -3.16 21.25 15.94
N GLY A 93 -2.74 20.50 16.97
CA GLY A 93 -2.76 20.95 18.36
C GLY A 93 -4.15 21.00 19.03
N LEU A 94 -5.21 20.53 18.36
CA LEU A 94 -6.58 20.56 18.85
C LEU A 94 -6.94 19.33 19.69
N ALA A 95 -6.46 18.15 19.29
CA ALA A 95 -6.74 16.90 20.01
C ALA A 95 -5.68 15.84 19.72
N ASP A 96 -5.40 15.03 20.74
CA ASP A 96 -4.67 13.78 20.60
C ASP A 96 -5.68 12.70 20.17
N THR A 97 -5.39 11.98 19.07
CA THR A 97 -6.26 10.94 18.51
C THR A 97 -5.44 9.75 18.05
N ASP A 98 -6.01 8.55 18.04
CA ASP A 98 -5.33 7.38 17.50
C ASP A 98 -5.54 7.29 15.99
N LEU A 99 -4.46 7.43 15.22
CA LEU A 99 -4.48 7.23 13.78
C LEU A 99 -4.18 5.76 13.45
N PHE A 100 -5.05 5.16 12.63
CA PHE A 100 -4.85 3.82 12.09
C PHE A 100 -4.84 3.84 10.56
N LEU A 101 -3.75 3.35 9.98
CA LEU A 101 -3.55 3.23 8.53
C LEU A 101 -3.41 1.76 8.17
N SER A 102 -4.09 1.35 7.10
CA SER A 102 -4.00 -0.02 6.58
C SER A 102 -3.73 -0.02 5.08
N LEU A 103 -2.72 -0.78 4.67
CA LEU A 103 -2.45 -1.13 3.28
C LEU A 103 -2.85 -2.59 3.05
N THR A 104 -3.96 -2.80 2.34
CA THR A 104 -4.53 -4.14 2.13
C THR A 104 -4.38 -4.62 0.69
N CYS A 105 -4.20 -5.93 0.50
CA CYS A 105 -4.33 -6.58 -0.79
C CYS A 105 -5.28 -7.78 -0.68
N ARG A 106 -6.27 -7.81 -1.56
CA ARG A 106 -7.29 -8.85 -1.63
C ARG A 106 -7.27 -9.48 -3.01
N PRO A 107 -7.16 -10.81 -3.12
CA PRO A 107 -7.45 -11.52 -4.36
C PRO A 107 -8.84 -11.15 -4.86
N MET A 108 -8.94 -10.58 -6.06
CA MET A 108 -10.21 -10.40 -6.75
C MET A 108 -10.24 -11.42 -7.88
N MET A 109 -11.30 -12.22 -7.89
CA MET A 109 -11.62 -13.08 -9.03
C MET A 109 -12.23 -12.18 -10.09
N LEU A 110 -11.58 -12.07 -11.25
CA LEU A 110 -12.17 -11.39 -12.39
C LEU A 110 -13.06 -12.41 -13.09
N ASP A 111 -14.38 -12.32 -12.84
CA ASP A 111 -15.40 -13.18 -13.47
C ASP A 111 -15.79 -12.67 -14.87
N PHE A 112 -15.52 -11.40 -15.17
CA PHE A 112 -15.71 -10.83 -16.49
C PHE A 112 -14.37 -10.55 -17.18
N VAL A 113 -14.16 -11.19 -18.33
CA VAL A 113 -13.19 -10.68 -19.31
C VAL A 113 -13.67 -9.29 -19.70
N THR A 114 -12.77 -8.31 -19.58
CA THR A 114 -13.00 -6.92 -19.97
C THR A 114 -13.40 -6.82 -21.45
N GLU A 115 -14.70 -6.79 -21.74
CA GLU A 115 -15.31 -6.35 -23.00
C GLU A 115 -15.16 -4.84 -23.25
N TRP A 116 -14.34 -4.12 -22.46
CA TRP A 116 -14.08 -2.69 -22.65
C TRP A 116 -13.44 -2.32 -24.02
N ARG A 117 -13.06 -3.31 -24.84
CA ARG A 117 -12.61 -3.10 -26.23
C ARG A 117 -13.75 -3.11 -27.27
N LEU A 118 -15.00 -3.39 -26.89
CA LEU A 118 -16.13 -3.46 -27.83
C LEU A 118 -17.03 -2.21 -27.85
N SER A 119 -16.82 -1.21 -27.00
CA SER A 119 -17.68 0.00 -26.96
C SER A 119 -17.12 1.22 -27.69
N GLU A 120 -16.14 1.08 -28.60
CA GLU A 120 -15.67 2.21 -29.42
C GLU A 120 -16.59 2.50 -30.62
N ALA A 121 -17.59 1.67 -30.92
CA ALA A 121 -18.36 1.77 -32.16
C ALA A 121 -19.59 2.72 -32.10
N ASP A 122 -20.15 3.02 -30.93
CA ASP A 122 -21.47 3.69 -30.87
C ASP A 122 -21.42 5.21 -30.66
N TYR A 123 -20.24 5.82 -30.48
CA TYR A 123 -20.12 7.27 -30.30
C TYR A 123 -19.79 8.05 -31.58
N ALA A 124 -19.67 7.40 -32.74
CA ALA A 124 -19.32 8.05 -34.01
C ALA A 124 -20.53 8.45 -34.88
N ALA A 125 -21.77 8.34 -34.39
CA ALA A 125 -22.98 8.56 -35.19
C ALA A 125 -24.08 9.39 -34.49
N ALA A 126 -23.70 10.48 -33.81
CA ALA A 126 -24.65 11.50 -33.33
C ALA A 126 -24.17 12.91 -33.67
#